data_AF-A0A956UBF2-F1
#
_entry.id   AF-A0A956UBF2-F1
#
_cell.length_a   1.000
_cell.length_b   1.000
_cell.length_c   1.000
_cell.angle_alpha   90.00
_cell.angle_beta   90.00
_cell.angle_gamma   90.00
#
_symmetry.space_group_name_H-M   'P 1'
#
loop_
_entity.id
_entity.type
_entity.pdbx_description
1 polymer ?
#
loop_
_entity_poly.entity_id
_entity_poly.type
_entity_poly.pdbx_seq_one_letter_code
_entity_poly.pdbx_strand_id
1 'polypeptide(L)'
;AEYLSGGLTRRRMRMLAARVVAVRMMLNGADYIQVFRELTGTYRFGNKLAFNLVTRVFRSGGFTKDAVYLRGLIWLLEYLKNDGDLDALFVGKMPQIQLPLVKELLWRRVLKKPVIVPRYLRESDAGERLERIRQGMTLAEFSKSLKLS
;
A
#
# COMPACT_ATOMS: atom_id res chain seq x y z
N ALA A 1 1.37 5.85 5.64
CA ALA A 1 2.72 6.00 6.23
C ALA A 1 3.76 6.33 5.16
N GLU A 2 4.31 5.38 4.38
CA GLU A 2 5.43 5.66 3.45
C GLU A 2 5.14 6.81 2.45
N TYR A 3 3.94 6.90 1.87
CA TYR A 3 3.58 8.01 0.96
C TYR A 3 3.47 9.36 1.68
N LEU A 4 2.72 9.39 2.78
CA LEU A 4 2.46 10.59 3.56
C LEU A 4 3.74 11.15 4.20
N SER A 5 4.68 10.27 4.60
CA SER A 5 6.01 10.66 5.10
C SER A 5 7.06 10.89 3.99
N GLY A 6 6.72 10.67 2.72
CA GLY A 6 7.62 10.90 1.58
C GLY A 6 8.69 9.84 1.35
N GLY A 7 8.61 8.71 2.06
CA GLY A 7 9.48 7.55 1.87
C GLY A 7 9.08 6.67 0.68
N LEU A 8 7.89 6.85 0.11
CA LEU A 8 7.46 6.09 -1.07
C LEU A 8 8.06 6.71 -2.34
N THR A 9 9.08 6.07 -2.88
CA THR A 9 9.72 6.47 -4.15
C THR A 9 9.20 5.64 -5.33
N ARG A 10 9.44 6.09 -6.57
CA ARG A 10 9.08 5.32 -7.78
C ARG A 10 9.71 3.92 -7.76
N ARG A 11 10.97 3.82 -7.35
CA ARG A 11 11.68 2.55 -7.21
C ARG A 11 11.01 1.66 -6.17
N ARG A 12 10.62 2.22 -5.02
CA ARG A 12 9.90 1.48 -3.98
C ARG A 12 8.55 0.97 -4.46
N MET A 13 7.77 1.81 -5.13
CA MET A 13 6.49 1.43 -5.72
C MET A 13 6.65 0.31 -6.76
N ARG A 14 7.65 0.41 -7.65
CA ARG A 14 7.98 -0.63 -8.63
C ARG A 14 8.30 -1.97 -7.95
N MET A 15 9.07 -1.96 -6.85
CA MET A 15 9.37 -3.17 -6.09
C MET A 15 8.13 -3.78 -5.44
N LEU A 16 7.22 -2.97 -4.91
CA LEU A 16 5.96 -3.46 -4.32
C LEU A 16 5.06 -4.07 -5.39
N ALA A 17 4.89 -3.41 -6.54
CA ALA A 17 4.12 -3.92 -7.66
C ALA A 17 4.66 -5.26 -8.18
N ALA A 18 5.98 -5.38 -8.33
CA ALA A 18 6.62 -6.62 -8.77
C ALA A 18 6.42 -7.77 -7.80
N ARG A 19 6.33 -7.52 -6.48
CA ARG A 19 5.98 -8.57 -5.51
C ARG A 19 4.56 -9.06 -5.70
N VAL A 20 3.60 -8.18 -6.01
CA VAL A 20 2.22 -8.60 -6.29
C VAL A 20 2.14 -9.49 -7.51
N VAL A 21 2.85 -9.12 -8.59
CA VAL A 21 2.95 -9.96 -9.80
C VAL A 21 3.56 -11.32 -9.45
N ALA A 22 4.70 -11.34 -8.74
CA ALA A 22 5.37 -12.56 -8.34
C ALA A 22 4.50 -13.47 -7.46
N VAL A 23 3.76 -12.90 -6.49
CA VAL A 23 2.80 -13.64 -5.66
C VAL A 23 1.68 -14.22 -6.52
N ARG A 24 1.12 -13.45 -7.46
CA ARG A 24 0.07 -13.93 -8.37
C ARG A 24 0.56 -15.10 -9.23
N MET A 25 1.76 -14.98 -9.80
CA MET A 25 2.37 -16.06 -10.59
C MET A 25 2.55 -17.32 -9.75
N MET A 26 3.11 -17.20 -8.55
CA MET A 26 3.30 -18.32 -7.63
C MET A 26 1.97 -18.97 -7.22
N LEU A 27 0.93 -18.19 -6.92
CA LEU A 27 -0.41 -18.71 -6.64
C LEU A 27 -1.04 -19.44 -7.85
N ASN A 28 -0.65 -19.05 -9.06
CA ASN A 28 -1.04 -19.71 -10.30
C ASN A 28 -0.14 -20.92 -10.64
N GLY A 29 0.74 -21.35 -9.72
CA GLY A 29 1.59 -22.53 -9.88
C GLY A 29 2.96 -22.28 -10.49
N ALA A 30 3.35 -21.03 -10.72
CA ALA A 30 4.69 -20.73 -11.24
C ALA A 30 5.78 -21.05 -10.19
N ASP A 31 6.87 -21.68 -10.63
CA ASP A 31 8.04 -21.94 -9.80
C ASP A 31 8.94 -20.70 -9.64
N TYR A 32 9.93 -20.83 -8.76
CA TYR A 32 10.89 -19.77 -8.47
C TYR A 32 11.60 -19.23 -9.72
N ILE A 33 12.03 -20.13 -10.61
CA ILE A 33 12.84 -19.79 -11.79
C ILE A 33 11.96 -19.05 -12.80
N GLN A 34 10.72 -19.50 -13.01
CA GLN A 34 9.75 -18.85 -13.87
C GLN A 34 9.48 -17.41 -13.43
N VAL A 35 9.24 -17.18 -12.14
CA VAL A 35 9.03 -15.83 -11.60
C VAL A 35 10.30 -14.98 -11.72
N PHE A 36 11.48 -15.55 -11.45
CA PHE A 36 12.74 -14.82 -11.60
C PHE A 36 13.00 -14.38 -13.05
N ARG A 37 12.76 -15.28 -14.02
CA ARG A 37 12.88 -14.98 -15.45
C ARG A 37 11.89 -13.90 -15.90
N GLU A 38 10.66 -13.94 -15.40
CA GLU A 38 9.67 -12.91 -15.70
C GLU A 38 10.11 -11.52 -15.20
N LEU A 39 10.60 -11.44 -13.96
CA LEU A 39 11.06 -10.17 -13.39
C LEU A 39 12.27 -9.60 -14.14
N THR A 40 13.22 -10.44 -14.53
CA THR A 40 14.44 -10.01 -15.23
C THR A 40 14.20 -9.73 -16.72
N GLY A 41 13.43 -10.59 -17.39
CA GLY A 41 13.14 -10.52 -18.83
C GLY A 41 12.10 -9.46 -19.17
N THR A 42 10.88 -9.61 -18.66
CA THR A 42 9.74 -8.74 -18.98
C THR A 42 9.84 -7.42 -18.22
N TYR A 43 10.02 -7.49 -16.90
CA TYR A 43 10.02 -6.31 -16.04
C TYR A 43 11.40 -5.69 -15.83
N ARG A 44 12.43 -6.15 -16.55
CA ARG A 44 13.77 -5.55 -16.62
C ARG A 44 14.40 -5.25 -15.25
N PHE A 45 14.13 -6.10 -14.25
CA PHE A 45 14.81 -5.99 -12.95
C PHE A 45 16.25 -6.52 -13.06
N GLY A 46 17.18 -5.85 -12.39
CA GLY A 46 18.54 -6.38 -12.24
C GLY A 46 18.54 -7.69 -11.42
N ASN A 47 19.39 -8.64 -11.81
CA ASN A 47 19.42 -10.00 -11.26
C ASN A 47 19.41 -10.05 -9.72
N LYS A 48 20.26 -9.25 -9.05
CA LYS A 48 20.33 -9.20 -7.58
C LYS A 48 18.99 -8.78 -6.94
N LEU A 49 18.31 -7.80 -7.54
CA LEU A 49 17.05 -7.28 -7.01
C LEU A 49 15.90 -8.25 -7.27
N ALA A 50 15.84 -8.82 -8.47
CA ALA A 50 14.88 -9.86 -8.82
C ALA A 50 15.04 -11.08 -7.90
N PHE A 51 16.26 -11.58 -7.70
CA PHE A 51 16.54 -12.71 -6.82
C PHE A 51 16.01 -12.47 -5.41
N ASN A 52 16.36 -11.33 -4.79
CA ASN A 52 15.89 -10.98 -3.44
C ASN A 52 14.36 -10.89 -3.35
N LEU A 53 13.72 -10.38 -4.41
CA LEU A 53 12.26 -10.26 -4.47
C LEU A 53 11.60 -11.63 -4.55
N VAL A 54 12.03 -12.50 -5.47
CA VAL A 54 11.48 -13.86 -5.60
C VAL A 54 11.76 -14.67 -4.35
N THR A 55 12.98 -14.60 -3.80
CA THR A 55 13.33 -15.18 -2.50
C THR A 55 12.35 -14.77 -1.41
N ARG A 56 12.02 -13.48 -1.31
CA ARG A 56 11.06 -13.00 -0.32
C ARG A 56 9.66 -13.57 -0.52
N VAL A 57 9.22 -13.71 -1.76
CA VAL A 57 7.89 -14.26 -2.10
C VAL A 57 7.81 -15.73 -1.73
N PHE A 58 8.79 -16.54 -2.13
CA PHE A 58 8.77 -17.99 -1.94
C PHE A 58 9.21 -18.47 -0.55
N ARG A 59 9.94 -17.65 0.22
CA ARG A 59 10.31 -18.01 1.60
C ARG A 59 9.06 -18.11 2.49
N SER A 60 9.00 -19.21 3.26
CA SER A 60 7.88 -19.57 4.14
C SER A 60 6.55 -19.87 3.43
N GLY A 61 6.59 -20.42 2.21
CA GLY A 61 5.41 -20.99 1.55
C GLY A 61 4.54 -19.98 0.81
N GLY A 62 5.08 -18.81 0.45
CA GLY A 62 4.34 -17.80 -0.28
C GLY A 62 3.68 -16.77 0.63
N PHE A 63 4.39 -15.70 0.99
CA PHE A 63 3.79 -14.61 1.78
C PHE A 63 2.77 -13.83 0.93
N THR A 64 1.54 -14.32 0.83
CA THR A 64 0.36 -13.63 0.24
C THR A 64 0.05 -12.27 0.89
N LYS A 65 0.69 -11.97 2.02
CA LYS A 65 0.65 -10.66 2.71
C LYS A 65 0.99 -9.51 1.76
N ASP A 66 1.89 -9.69 0.79
CA ASP A 66 2.23 -8.66 -0.19
C ASP A 66 1.07 -8.29 -1.13
N ALA A 67 0.18 -9.24 -1.47
CA ALA A 67 -1.04 -8.96 -2.23
C ALA A 67 -2.08 -8.21 -1.38
N VAL A 68 -2.15 -8.51 -0.07
CA VAL A 68 -3.03 -7.81 0.88
C VAL A 68 -2.62 -6.34 1.03
N TYR A 69 -1.32 -6.02 1.02
CA TYR A 69 -0.86 -4.64 1.10
C TYR A 69 -1.29 -3.77 -0.08
N LEU A 70 -1.19 -4.27 -1.32
CA LEU A 70 -1.64 -3.50 -2.48
C LEU A 70 -3.17 -3.34 -2.48
N ARG A 71 -3.90 -4.40 -2.13
CA ARG A 71 -5.36 -4.34 -1.99
C ARG A 71 -5.77 -3.28 -0.96
N GLY A 72 -5.11 -3.25 0.19
CA GLY A 72 -5.33 -2.24 1.22
C GLY A 72 -4.99 -0.82 0.76
N LEU A 73 -3.93 -0.65 -0.03
CA LEU A 73 -3.58 0.65 -0.62
C LEU A 73 -4.64 1.13 -1.62
N ILE A 74 -5.10 0.26 -2.54
CA ILE A 74 -6.14 0.60 -3.51
C ILE A 74 -7.41 1.00 -2.78
N TRP A 75 -7.84 0.18 -1.82
CA TRP A 75 -9.01 0.48 -0.99
C TRP A 75 -8.86 1.81 -0.25
N LEU A 76 -7.68 2.11 0.33
CA LEU A 76 -7.45 3.36 1.04
C LEU A 76 -7.53 4.58 0.11
N LEU A 77 -6.94 4.49 -1.09
CA LEU A 77 -7.02 5.57 -2.08
C LEU A 77 -8.47 5.83 -2.50
N GLU A 78 -9.23 4.77 -2.74
CA GLU A 78 -10.66 4.86 -3.10
C GLU A 78 -11.51 5.39 -1.94
N TYR A 79 -11.24 4.94 -0.71
CA TYR A 79 -11.90 5.45 0.49
C TYR A 79 -11.65 6.95 0.67
N LEU A 80 -10.41 7.42 0.52
CA LEU A 80 -10.07 8.83 0.66
C LEU A 80 -10.60 9.69 -0.48
N LYS A 81 -10.65 9.16 -1.71
CA LYS A 81 -11.28 9.81 -2.86
C LYS A 81 -12.77 10.08 -2.63
N ASN A 82 -13.45 9.20 -1.92
CA ASN A 82 -14.88 9.32 -1.58
C ASN A 82 -15.09 10.01 -0.22
N ASP A 83 -14.27 11.01 0.10
CA ASP A 83 -14.32 11.80 1.35
C ASP A 83 -14.25 10.99 2.65
N GLY A 84 -13.59 9.83 2.60
CA GLY A 84 -13.36 8.98 3.75
C GLY A 84 -12.64 9.73 4.88
N ASP A 85 -13.20 9.64 6.08
CA ASP A 85 -12.56 10.12 7.30
C ASP A 85 -11.34 9.25 7.63
N LEU A 86 -10.15 9.86 7.54
CA LEU A 86 -8.87 9.22 7.84
C LEU A 86 -8.71 8.98 9.34
N ASP A 87 -9.27 9.84 10.20
CA ASP A 87 -9.16 9.72 11.66
C ASP A 87 -9.87 8.47 12.18
N ALA A 88 -10.98 8.10 11.55
CA ALA A 88 -11.68 6.86 11.84
C ALA A 88 -10.75 5.63 11.71
N LEU A 89 -9.76 5.66 10.81
CA LEU A 89 -8.80 4.57 10.63
C LEU A 89 -7.75 4.46 11.75
N PHE A 90 -7.63 5.49 12.62
CA PHE A 90 -6.66 5.52 13.72
C PHE A 90 -7.25 5.22 15.09
N VAL A 91 -8.56 4.95 15.19
CA VAL A 91 -9.21 4.61 16.46
C VAL A 91 -8.67 3.32 17.09
N GLY A 92 -8.16 2.40 16.26
CA GLY A 92 -7.55 1.16 16.73
C GLY A 92 -7.16 0.23 15.60
N LYS A 93 -6.66 -0.96 15.95
CA LYS A 93 -6.32 -2.00 14.97
C LYS A 93 -7.59 -2.73 14.55
N MET A 94 -8.07 -2.46 13.34
CA MET A 94 -9.29 -3.06 12.80
C MET A 94 -9.14 -3.44 11.32
N PRO A 95 -9.86 -4.48 10.86
CA PRO A 95 -10.07 -4.73 9.45
C PRO A 95 -11.01 -3.69 8.84
N GLN A 96 -10.81 -3.41 7.55
CA GLN A 96 -11.60 -2.43 6.77
C GLN A 96 -13.12 -2.66 6.85
N ILE A 97 -13.57 -3.91 6.96
CA ILE A 97 -15.00 -4.28 7.00
C ILE A 97 -15.71 -3.79 8.26
N GLN A 98 -14.97 -3.52 9.34
CA GLN A 98 -15.53 -3.01 10.60
C GLN A 98 -15.66 -1.49 10.65
N LEU A 99 -15.20 -0.78 9.61
CA LEU A 99 -15.19 0.67 9.58
C LEU A 99 -16.59 1.31 9.74
N PRO A 100 -17.69 0.79 9.14
CA PRO A 100 -19.03 1.33 9.36
C PRO A 100 -19.45 1.28 10.84
N LEU A 101 -19.19 0.15 11.51
CA LEU A 101 -19.49 -0.01 12.94
C LEU A 101 -18.66 0.97 13.79
N VAL A 102 -17.37 1.14 13.49
CA VAL A 102 -16.53 2.09 14.22
C VAL A 102 -17.01 3.53 14.04
N LYS A 103 -17.41 3.93 12.83
CA LYS A 103 -18.00 5.25 12.58
C LYS A 103 -19.27 5.46 13.38
N GLU A 104 -20.13 4.44 13.44
CA GLU A 104 -21.35 4.49 14.23
C GLU A 104 -21.04 4.65 15.74
N LEU A 105 -20.10 3.87 16.27
CA LEU A 105 -19.72 3.94 17.67
C LEU A 105 -19.04 5.27 18.05
N LEU A 106 -18.27 5.87 17.14
CA LEU A 106 -17.75 7.24 17.30
C LEU A 106 -18.89 8.26 17.33
N TRP A 107 -19.86 8.15 16.42
CA TRP A 107 -21.02 9.04 16.35
C TRP A 107 -21.87 8.97 17.63
N ARG A 108 -22.10 7.76 18.13
CA ARG A 108 -22.77 7.49 19.43
C ARG A 108 -21.92 7.87 20.65
N ARG A 109 -20.67 8.33 20.45
CA ARG A 109 -19.70 8.66 21.51
C ARG A 109 -19.35 7.49 22.45
N VAL A 110 -19.59 6.26 22.01
CA VAL A 110 -19.15 5.03 22.69
C VAL A 110 -17.63 4.88 22.54
N LEU A 111 -17.13 5.16 21.34
CA LEU A 111 -15.69 5.29 21.08
C LEU A 111 -15.27 6.75 21.14
N LYS A 112 -14.03 6.98 21.58
CA LYS A 112 -13.38 8.28 21.59
C LYS A 112 -12.58 8.47 20.30
N LYS A 113 -12.46 9.71 19.83
CA LYS A 113 -11.56 10.07 18.73
C LYS A 113 -10.11 9.70 19.07
N PRO A 114 -9.27 9.35 18.08
CA PRO A 114 -7.89 9.00 18.32
C PRO A 114 -7.13 10.19 18.94
N VAL A 115 -6.59 9.99 20.14
CA VAL A 115 -5.78 11.01 20.84
C VAL A 115 -4.37 11.06 20.23
N ILE A 116 -3.86 9.92 19.78
CA ILE A 116 -2.55 9.78 19.16
C ILE A 116 -2.74 9.48 17.67
N VAL A 117 -2.44 10.47 16.85
CA VAL A 117 -2.29 10.30 15.41
C VAL A 117 -0.81 10.21 15.03
N PRO A 118 -0.45 9.45 13.97
CA PRO A 118 0.94 9.32 13.56
C PRO A 118 1.62 10.67 13.26
N ARG A 119 2.87 10.82 13.70
CA ARG A 119 3.64 12.07 13.56
C ARG A 119 3.72 12.58 12.12
N TYR A 120 3.82 11.68 11.14
CA TYR A 120 3.91 12.04 9.73
C TYR A 120 2.66 12.74 9.18
N LEU A 121 1.51 12.69 9.87
CA LEU A 121 0.33 13.49 9.50
C LEU A 121 0.41 14.95 9.94
N ARG A 122 1.35 15.26 10.85
CA ARG A 122 1.62 16.60 11.36
C ARG A 122 2.80 17.27 10.63
N GLU A 123 3.39 16.59 9.65
CA GLU A 123 4.41 17.18 8.78
C GLU A 123 3.74 18.15 7.79
N SER A 124 4.42 19.26 7.49
CA SER A 124 3.89 20.36 6.66
C SER A 124 3.32 19.90 5.32
N ASP A 125 3.92 18.87 4.73
CA ASP A 125 3.65 18.42 3.37
C ASP A 125 2.56 17.32 3.32
N ALA A 126 2.17 16.79 4.48
CA ALA A 126 1.28 15.64 4.56
C ALA A 126 -0.16 15.99 4.15
N GLY A 127 -0.61 17.20 4.51
CA GLY A 127 -1.92 17.73 4.13
C GLY A 127 -2.06 17.87 2.62
N GLU A 128 -1.07 18.47 1.95
CA GLU A 128 -1.06 18.64 0.50
C GLU A 128 -1.11 17.28 -0.24
N ARG A 129 -0.35 16.30 0.23
CA ARG A 129 -0.35 14.95 -0.35
C ARG A 129 -1.66 14.21 -0.12
N LEU A 130 -2.30 14.43 1.02
CA LEU A 130 -3.62 13.88 1.31
C LEU A 130 -4.67 14.49 0.40
N GLU A 131 -4.63 15.80 0.19
CA GLU A 131 -5.56 16.52 -0.68
C GLU A 131 -5.45 16.06 -2.14
N ARG A 132 -4.22 15.84 -2.61
CA ARG A 132 -3.96 15.26 -3.94
C ARG A 132 -4.57 13.87 -4.12
N ILE A 133 -4.64 13.05 -3.06
CA ILE A 133 -5.34 11.75 -3.11
C ILE A 133 -6.86 11.98 -3.18
N ARG A 134 -7.39 12.89 -2.37
CA ARG A 134 -8.84 13.20 -2.31
C ARG A 134 -9.37 13.70 -3.66
N GLN A 135 -8.58 14.49 -4.39
CA GLN A 135 -8.91 14.97 -5.74
C GLN A 135 -9.00 13.85 -6.81
N GLY A 136 -8.83 12.59 -6.43
CA GLY A 136 -9.13 11.45 -7.28
C GLY A 136 -8.01 11.06 -8.24
N MET A 137 -6.76 11.36 -7.85
CA MET A 137 -5.56 10.99 -8.59
C MET A 137 -5.54 9.50 -8.96
N THR A 138 -5.33 9.21 -10.24
CA THR A 138 -5.19 7.84 -10.75
C THR A 138 -3.92 7.18 -10.21
N LEU A 139 -3.86 5.84 -10.17
CA LEU A 139 -2.64 5.10 -9.79
C LEU A 139 -1.41 5.49 -10.63
N ALA A 140 -1.63 5.85 -11.90
CA ALA A 140 -0.57 6.29 -12.80
C ALA A 140 -0.03 7.68 -12.40
N GLU A 141 -0.92 8.63 -12.12
CA GLU A 141 -0.55 9.97 -11.62
C GLU A 141 0.08 9.89 -10.24
N PHE A 142 -0.43 9.00 -9.38
CA PHE A 142 0.15 8.70 -8.07
C PHE A 142 1.58 8.24 -8.21
N SER A 143 1.85 7.26 -9.09
CA SER A 143 3.22 6.81 -9.37
C SER A 143 4.10 7.91 -9.96
N LYS A 144 3.56 8.81 -10.80
CA LYS A 144 4.31 9.96 -11.35
C LYS A 144 4.65 11.00 -10.27
N SER A 145 3.79 11.18 -9.27
CA SER A 145 3.99 12.11 -8.16
C SER A 145 5.13 11.72 -7.21
N LEU A 146 5.56 10.45 -7.22
CA LEU A 146 6.63 9.95 -6.35
C LEU A 146 8.00 10.46 -6.79
N LYS A 147 8.86 10.74 -5.80
CA LYS A 147 10.26 11.15 -6.02
C LYS A 147 11.01 10.11 -6.86
N LEU A 148 11.83 10.61 -7.79
CA LEU A 148 12.85 9.82 -8.48
C LEU A 148 13.99 9.59 -7.48
N SER A 149 14.30 8.33 -7.20
CA SER A 149 15.37 7.90 -6.29
C SER A 149 16.21 6.82 -6.94
#